data_AF-A0A7Y3D991-F1
#
_entry.id   AF-A0A7Y3D991-F1
#
_cell.length_a   1.000
_cell.length_b   1.000
_cell.length_c   1.000
_cell.angle_alpha   90.00
_cell.angle_beta   90.00
_cell.angle_gamma   90.00
#
_symmetry.space_group_name_H-M   'P 1'
#
loop_
_entity.id
_entity.type
_entity.pdbx_description
1 polymer ?
#
loop_
_entity_poly.entity_id
_entity_poly.type
_entity_poly.pdbx_seq_one_letter_code
_entity_poly.pdbx_strand_id
1 'polypeptide(L)'
;MDTLDFGGFVAQTRRFLGRFHRPPRPLEGGGLRGEFASAADAAPDLYGAADAAYALWILDGLDALTGPDDRAAWAERIRAYQDPDTGWFDRSRLAGHGTPHATAFATGALRLLGSAPAAPLRHAAALFADRDRVDAWLDGFRWQQIWTGSHAAGAAAALIDAPGGVALTGDWSETLLDALEARVDPRTGFWKRALHDRVWRRPTTIDLGGAAHFWWLFDRLGRPIPHAERAVEGILGLQRRTGLWGNRVFGGRFPQGIDFDALHGLRVAWPALLPERRDALAPRVRTALDRYARAAHAWLAPDGSVDRWFRTPHKLVGTLDALAELDLAARTILGEPRVRTPRPLRSALTSVSWQ
;
A
#
# COMPACT_ATOMS: atom_id res chain seq x y z
N MET A 1 19.56 18.21 0.08
CA MET A 1 18.47 18.89 0.80
C MET A 1 18.49 18.36 2.21
N ASP A 2 18.30 19.20 3.21
CA ASP A 2 18.28 18.76 4.61
C ASP A 2 17.08 17.83 4.89
N THR A 3 17.26 16.92 5.84
CA THR A 3 16.19 16.05 6.34
C THR A 3 15.10 16.88 7.02
N LEU A 4 13.84 16.64 6.66
CA LEU A 4 12.69 17.38 7.19
C LEU A 4 12.07 16.69 8.41
N ASP A 5 11.60 17.47 9.37
CA ASP A 5 11.06 16.96 10.64
C ASP A 5 9.54 16.72 10.56
N PHE A 6 9.12 15.49 10.85
CA PHE A 6 7.72 15.07 10.89
C PHE A 6 7.29 14.63 12.30
N GLY A 7 8.04 14.98 13.36
CA GLY A 7 7.71 14.60 14.73
C GLY A 7 6.36 15.14 15.22
N GLY A 8 6.03 16.38 14.85
CA GLY A 8 4.70 16.96 15.11
C GLY A 8 3.57 16.18 14.43
N PHE A 9 3.77 15.77 13.17
CA PHE A 9 2.81 14.96 12.42
C PHE A 9 2.59 13.57 13.05
N VAL A 10 3.66 12.90 13.51
CA VAL A 10 3.58 11.62 14.24
C VAL A 10 2.73 11.76 15.52
N ALA A 11 2.98 12.80 16.31
CA ALA A 11 2.22 13.05 17.54
C ALA A 11 0.72 13.30 17.26
N GLN A 12 0.42 14.12 16.25
CA GLN A 12 -0.95 14.38 15.80
C GLN A 12 -1.66 13.11 15.31
N THR A 13 -0.96 12.27 14.55
CA THR A 13 -1.48 10.99 14.04
C THR A 13 -1.89 10.05 15.17
N ARG A 14 -1.08 9.93 16.23
CA ARG A 14 -1.42 9.09 17.39
C ARG A 14 -2.68 9.60 18.11
N ARG A 15 -2.80 10.92 18.31
CA ARG A 15 -4.02 11.53 18.87
C ARG A 15 -5.24 11.27 17.97
N PHE A 16 -5.07 11.41 16.67
CA PHE A 16 -6.12 11.16 15.68
C PHE A 16 -6.65 9.73 15.79
N LEU A 17 -5.76 8.72 15.77
CA LEU A 17 -6.11 7.30 15.89
C LEU A 17 -6.82 6.98 17.21
N GLY A 18 -6.42 7.61 18.32
CA GLY A 18 -7.05 7.43 19.63
C GLY A 18 -8.55 7.73 19.67
N ARG A 19 -9.05 8.59 18.78
CA ARG A 19 -10.50 8.89 18.65
C ARG A 19 -11.30 7.78 17.98
N PHE A 20 -10.63 6.92 17.22
CA PHE A 20 -11.25 5.79 16.53
C PHE A 20 -11.24 4.52 17.38
N HIS A 21 -10.50 4.51 18.48
CA HIS A 21 -10.56 3.45 19.49
C HIS A 21 -11.90 3.47 20.25
N ARG A 22 -12.33 2.33 20.79
CA ARG A 22 -13.56 2.16 21.58
C ARG A 22 -13.28 1.53 22.95
N PRO A 23 -13.50 2.28 24.05
CA PRO A 23 -13.82 3.72 24.11
C PRO A 23 -12.67 4.59 23.58
N PRO A 24 -12.92 5.84 23.11
CA PRO A 24 -11.86 6.75 22.70
C PRO A 24 -10.82 6.95 23.81
N ARG A 25 -9.53 6.86 23.48
CA ARG A 25 -8.43 7.04 24.45
C ARG A 25 -7.13 7.51 23.79
N PRO A 26 -6.24 8.18 24.53
CA PRO A 26 -4.86 8.40 24.10
C PRO A 26 -4.13 7.07 23.85
N LEU A 27 -3.25 7.05 22.85
CA LEU A 27 -2.40 5.90 22.49
C LEU A 27 -1.01 6.01 23.14
N GLU A 28 -0.99 6.04 24.47
CA GLU A 28 0.22 6.24 25.28
C GLU A 28 0.52 5.09 26.25
N GLY A 29 -0.41 4.14 26.40
CA GLY A 29 -0.28 2.96 27.26
C GLY A 29 -0.59 1.68 26.51
N GLY A 30 -0.11 0.55 27.05
CA GLY A 30 -0.38 -0.79 26.51
C GLY A 30 -1.85 -1.21 26.59
N GLY A 31 -2.11 -2.47 26.21
CA GLY A 31 -3.45 -3.07 26.28
C GLY A 31 -4.33 -2.76 25.07
N LEU A 32 -3.77 -2.42 23.91
CA LEU A 32 -4.56 -2.21 22.69
C LEU A 32 -4.96 -3.54 22.05
N ARG A 33 -6.27 -3.86 22.05
CA ARG A 33 -6.82 -5.15 21.58
C ARG A 33 -7.65 -5.02 20.31
N GLY A 34 -7.44 -3.94 19.57
CA GLY A 34 -7.99 -3.76 18.23
C GLY A 34 -9.40 -3.18 18.17
N GLU A 35 -9.91 -2.57 19.24
CA GLU A 35 -11.23 -1.91 19.27
C GLU A 35 -11.28 -0.62 18.44
N PHE A 36 -10.87 -0.64 17.17
CA PHE A 36 -10.87 0.52 16.28
C PHE A 36 -12.01 0.45 15.27
N ALA A 37 -12.61 1.60 15.00
CA ALA A 37 -13.63 1.80 13.98
C ALA A 37 -13.08 2.62 12.80
N SER A 38 -13.60 2.40 11.60
CA SER A 38 -13.24 3.20 10.41
C SER A 38 -13.80 4.63 10.46
N ALA A 39 -14.84 4.85 11.27
CA ALA A 39 -15.53 6.12 11.45
C ALA A 39 -15.58 6.54 12.93
N ALA A 40 -15.56 7.85 13.17
CA ALA A 40 -15.76 8.41 14.51
C ALA A 40 -17.12 7.97 15.06
N ASP A 41 -17.18 7.71 16.36
CA ASP A 41 -18.33 7.22 17.12
C ASP A 41 -19.01 5.91 16.62
N ALA A 42 -18.49 5.26 15.59
CA ALA A 42 -18.97 3.95 15.13
C ALA A 42 -18.45 2.79 15.98
N ALA A 43 -19.14 1.64 15.96
CA ALA A 43 -18.64 0.39 16.51
C ALA A 43 -17.35 -0.07 15.78
N PRO A 44 -16.45 -0.82 16.44
CA PRO A 44 -15.29 -1.39 15.78
C PRO A 44 -15.66 -2.21 14.54
N ASP A 45 -14.84 -2.09 13.50
CA ASP A 45 -15.02 -2.76 12.22
C ASP A 45 -13.68 -3.27 11.67
N LEU A 46 -13.73 -4.08 10.61
CA LEU A 46 -12.54 -4.68 10.02
C LEU A 46 -11.50 -3.62 9.61
N TYR A 47 -11.94 -2.58 8.91
CA TYR A 47 -11.05 -1.55 8.38
C TYR A 47 -10.44 -0.70 9.49
N GLY A 48 -11.21 -0.30 10.50
CA GLY A 48 -10.70 0.40 11.67
C GLY A 48 -9.61 -0.41 12.37
N ALA A 49 -9.87 -1.69 12.62
CA ALA A 49 -8.92 -2.59 13.25
C ALA A 49 -7.65 -2.79 12.41
N ALA A 50 -7.79 -2.99 11.10
CA ALA A 50 -6.66 -3.17 10.19
C ALA A 50 -5.87 -1.86 9.98
N ASP A 51 -6.54 -0.75 9.69
CA ASP A 51 -5.93 0.58 9.47
C ASP A 51 -5.08 0.98 10.69
N ALA A 52 -5.58 0.73 11.90
CA ALA A 52 -4.85 1.03 13.12
C ALA A 52 -3.62 0.12 13.29
N ALA A 53 -3.69 -1.16 12.93
CA ALA A 53 -2.52 -2.05 12.95
C ALA A 53 -1.43 -1.57 11.98
N TYR A 54 -1.79 -1.23 10.74
CA TYR A 54 -0.88 -0.65 9.76
C TYR A 54 -0.29 0.68 10.26
N ALA A 55 -1.13 1.62 10.68
CA ALA A 55 -0.66 2.93 11.14
C ALA A 55 0.30 2.80 12.34
N LEU A 56 -0.01 1.94 13.31
CA LEU A 56 0.88 1.71 14.45
C LEU A 56 2.16 0.97 14.09
N TRP A 57 2.12 0.07 13.11
CA TRP A 57 3.33 -0.55 12.56
C TRP A 57 4.23 0.51 11.92
N ILE A 58 3.67 1.35 11.05
CA ILE A 58 4.41 2.39 10.32
C ILE A 58 5.04 3.40 11.28
N LEU A 59 4.32 3.78 12.33
CA LEU A 59 4.79 4.69 13.37
C LEU A 59 5.76 4.07 14.38
N ASP A 60 6.18 2.83 14.17
CA ASP A 60 7.04 2.08 15.11
C ASP A 60 6.46 2.05 16.54
N GLY A 61 5.14 1.87 16.61
CA GLY A 61 4.33 1.94 17.83
C GLY A 61 3.63 0.64 18.20
N LEU A 62 3.44 -0.29 17.26
CA LEU A 62 2.70 -1.53 17.51
C LEU A 62 3.34 -2.37 18.63
N ASP A 63 4.67 -2.56 18.60
CA ASP A 63 5.44 -3.26 19.65
C ASP A 63 5.37 -2.57 21.02
N ALA A 64 5.30 -1.23 21.04
CA ALA A 64 5.28 -0.48 22.29
C ALA A 64 3.91 -0.44 22.97
N LEU A 65 2.83 -0.65 22.20
CA LEU A 65 1.44 -0.49 22.66
C LEU A 65 0.70 -1.82 22.83
N THR A 66 1.32 -2.94 22.49
CA THR A 66 0.70 -4.27 22.55
C THR A 66 1.64 -5.31 23.15
N GLY A 67 1.11 -6.18 24.00
CA GLY A 67 1.75 -7.45 24.37
C GLY A 67 1.26 -8.62 23.49
N PRO A 68 1.81 -9.84 23.67
CA PRO A 68 1.35 -11.03 22.95
C PRO A 68 -0.15 -11.30 23.07
N ASP A 69 -0.70 -11.20 24.29
CA ASP A 69 -2.13 -11.42 24.55
C ASP A 69 -3.00 -10.35 23.88
N ASP A 70 -2.51 -9.11 23.82
CA ASP A 70 -3.23 -8.01 23.17
C ASP A 70 -3.31 -8.23 21.65
N ARG A 71 -2.19 -8.68 21.05
CA ARG A 71 -2.14 -9.02 19.62
C ARG A 71 -3.02 -10.21 19.29
N ALA A 72 -3.04 -11.23 20.14
CA ALA A 72 -3.93 -12.37 19.97
C ALA A 72 -5.40 -11.92 19.99
N ALA A 73 -5.79 -11.09 20.97
CA ALA A 73 -7.14 -10.53 21.04
C ALA A 73 -7.49 -9.67 19.81
N TRP A 74 -6.56 -8.85 19.34
CA TRP A 74 -6.74 -8.06 18.12
C TRP A 74 -6.89 -8.95 16.88
N ALA A 75 -6.05 -9.98 16.74
CA ALA A 75 -6.11 -10.93 15.64
C ALA A 75 -7.45 -11.68 15.61
N GLU A 76 -7.95 -12.14 16.76
CA GLU A 76 -9.28 -12.77 16.86
C GLU A 76 -10.40 -11.83 16.40
N ARG A 77 -10.30 -10.54 16.72
CA ARG A 77 -11.27 -9.55 16.23
C ARG A 77 -11.24 -9.41 14.70
N ILE A 78 -10.07 -9.41 14.09
CA ILE A 78 -9.95 -9.38 12.61
C ILE A 78 -10.49 -10.68 12.01
N ARG A 79 -10.12 -11.85 12.57
CA ARG A 79 -10.60 -13.17 12.14
C ARG A 79 -12.10 -13.34 12.21
N ALA A 80 -12.78 -12.64 13.13
CA ALA A 80 -14.25 -12.67 13.24
C ALA A 80 -14.98 -12.15 12.00
N TYR A 81 -14.29 -11.41 11.11
CA TYR A 81 -14.84 -10.97 9.81
C TYR A 81 -14.56 -11.97 8.69
N GLN A 82 -13.86 -13.08 8.96
CA GLN A 82 -13.56 -14.08 7.94
C GLN A 82 -14.70 -15.08 7.79
N ASP A 83 -15.12 -15.29 6.55
CA ASP A 83 -16.01 -16.37 6.16
C ASP A 83 -15.25 -17.71 6.24
N PRO A 84 -15.69 -18.67 7.08
CA PRO A 84 -15.00 -19.94 7.26
C PRO A 84 -15.07 -20.88 6.04
N ASP A 85 -16.08 -20.70 5.18
CA ASP A 85 -16.29 -21.55 4.01
C ASP A 85 -15.44 -21.08 2.84
N THR A 86 -15.32 -19.78 2.64
CA THR A 86 -14.59 -19.21 1.48
C THR A 86 -13.19 -18.70 1.81
N GLY A 87 -12.94 -18.38 3.08
CA GLY A 87 -11.74 -17.71 3.55
C GLY A 87 -11.70 -16.21 3.27
N TRP A 88 -12.73 -15.64 2.62
CA TRP A 88 -12.81 -14.21 2.36
C TRP A 88 -13.12 -13.42 3.62
N PHE A 89 -12.63 -12.20 3.72
CA PHE A 89 -13.04 -11.27 4.78
C PHE A 89 -14.18 -10.38 4.30
N ASP A 90 -15.19 -10.21 5.15
CA ASP A 90 -16.32 -9.32 4.88
C ASP A 90 -15.84 -7.87 4.77
N ARG A 91 -16.32 -7.20 3.72
CA ARG A 91 -16.04 -5.79 3.42
C ARG A 91 -16.55 -4.86 4.51
N SER A 92 -17.56 -5.27 5.29
CA SER A 92 -18.23 -4.40 6.24
C SER A 92 -18.62 -3.04 5.61
N ARG A 93 -18.58 -1.94 6.38
CA ARG A 93 -19.21 -0.64 6.07
C ARG A 93 -18.47 0.26 5.06
N LEU A 94 -17.30 -0.15 4.53
CA LEU A 94 -16.52 0.71 3.65
C LEU A 94 -16.98 0.61 2.19
N ALA A 95 -17.87 1.52 1.78
CA ALA A 95 -18.33 1.62 0.40
C ALA A 95 -17.13 1.83 -0.57
N GLY A 96 -17.06 1.01 -1.61
CA GLY A 96 -16.12 1.19 -2.74
C GLY A 96 -14.99 0.16 -2.88
N HIS A 97 -14.63 -0.58 -1.83
CA HIS A 97 -13.56 -1.58 -1.89
C HIS A 97 -14.13 -3.00 -2.07
N GLY A 98 -13.55 -3.82 -2.96
CA GLY A 98 -14.00 -5.20 -3.19
C GLY A 98 -13.53 -6.18 -2.12
N THR A 99 -14.15 -7.36 -2.07
CA THR A 99 -13.77 -8.46 -1.16
C THR A 99 -12.28 -8.85 -1.23
N PRO A 100 -11.63 -8.89 -2.41
CA PRO A 100 -10.19 -9.17 -2.49
C PRO A 100 -9.33 -8.15 -1.76
N HIS A 101 -9.68 -6.86 -1.86
CA HIS A 101 -8.96 -5.79 -1.17
C HIS A 101 -9.17 -5.87 0.35
N ALA A 102 -10.41 -6.07 0.83
CA ALA A 102 -10.68 -6.25 2.26
C ALA A 102 -9.89 -7.44 2.84
N THR A 103 -9.79 -8.53 2.06
CA THR A 103 -9.06 -9.73 2.45
C THR A 103 -7.56 -9.50 2.50
N ALA A 104 -6.97 -8.87 1.48
CA ALA A 104 -5.56 -8.48 1.49
C ALA A 104 -5.20 -7.62 2.71
N PHE A 105 -6.06 -6.64 3.01
CA PHE A 105 -5.86 -5.73 4.12
C PHE A 105 -5.95 -6.44 5.48
N ALA A 106 -6.91 -7.35 5.63
CA ALA A 106 -7.06 -8.18 6.82
C ALA A 106 -5.87 -9.12 7.02
N THR A 107 -5.42 -9.81 5.96
CA THR A 107 -4.27 -10.73 6.04
C THR A 107 -2.97 -10.00 6.34
N GLY A 108 -2.76 -8.82 5.74
CA GLY A 108 -1.61 -7.98 6.04
C GLY A 108 -1.64 -7.52 7.51
N ALA A 109 -2.78 -7.02 8.01
CA ALA A 109 -2.90 -6.66 9.41
C ALA A 109 -2.65 -7.84 10.38
N LEU A 110 -3.18 -9.03 10.07
CA LEU A 110 -2.91 -10.25 10.84
C LEU A 110 -1.42 -10.58 10.85
N ARG A 111 -0.74 -10.47 9.70
CA ARG A 111 0.70 -10.68 9.59
C ARG A 111 1.50 -9.69 10.42
N LEU A 112 1.13 -8.40 10.42
CA LEU A 112 1.76 -7.38 11.28
C LEU A 112 1.58 -7.67 12.78
N LEU A 113 0.45 -8.29 13.15
CA LEU A 113 0.17 -8.75 14.50
C LEU A 113 0.87 -10.09 14.86
N GLY A 114 1.60 -10.70 13.92
CA GLY A 114 2.24 -12.01 14.11
C GLY A 114 1.24 -13.18 14.10
N SER A 115 0.13 -13.03 13.36
CA SER A 115 -0.96 -14.00 13.26
C SER A 115 -1.26 -14.37 11.81
N ALA A 116 -2.15 -15.35 11.63
CA ALA A 116 -2.63 -15.82 10.33
C ALA A 116 -4.17 -15.78 10.25
N PRO A 117 -4.81 -15.93 9.09
CA PRO A 117 -6.25 -16.16 8.98
C PRO A 117 -6.71 -17.39 9.78
N ALA A 118 -7.98 -17.43 10.17
CA ALA A 118 -8.57 -18.56 10.89
C ALA A 118 -9.00 -19.70 9.95
N ALA A 119 -9.41 -19.36 8.73
CA ALA A 119 -9.79 -20.30 7.69
C ALA A 119 -8.86 -20.20 6.47
N PRO A 120 -8.66 -21.30 5.72
CA PRO A 120 -7.91 -21.27 4.47
C PRO A 120 -8.51 -20.32 3.42
N LEU A 121 -7.65 -19.65 2.66
CA LEU A 121 -8.04 -18.79 1.53
C LEU A 121 -8.49 -19.61 0.30
N ARG A 122 -9.57 -20.38 0.41
CA ARG A 122 -9.95 -21.41 -0.58
C ARG A 122 -10.15 -20.90 -2.00
N HIS A 123 -10.54 -19.63 -2.16
CA HIS A 123 -10.65 -18.98 -3.45
C HIS A 123 -9.36 -19.06 -4.29
N ALA A 124 -8.20 -19.11 -3.63
CA ALA A 124 -6.90 -19.13 -4.25
C ALA A 124 -6.62 -20.41 -5.04
N ALA A 125 -6.99 -21.57 -4.48
CA ALA A 125 -6.74 -22.85 -5.14
C ALA A 125 -7.43 -22.93 -6.50
N ALA A 126 -8.64 -22.39 -6.63
CA ALA A 126 -9.36 -22.36 -7.90
C ALA A 126 -8.81 -21.31 -8.87
N LEU A 127 -8.39 -20.16 -8.35
CA LEU A 127 -7.95 -19.02 -9.16
C LEU A 127 -6.54 -19.22 -9.73
N PHE A 128 -5.65 -19.84 -8.96
CA PHE A 128 -4.26 -20.09 -9.31
C PHE A 128 -3.97 -21.56 -9.62
N ALA A 129 -4.99 -22.32 -10.06
CA ALA A 129 -4.84 -23.74 -10.38
C ALA A 129 -3.93 -23.99 -11.60
N ASP A 130 -4.01 -23.12 -12.59
CA ASP A 130 -3.28 -23.20 -13.86
C ASP A 130 -3.24 -21.84 -14.56
N ARG A 131 -2.50 -21.78 -15.67
CA ARG A 131 -2.32 -20.57 -16.49
C ARG A 131 -3.63 -20.04 -17.06
N ASP A 132 -4.52 -20.92 -17.53
CA ASP A 132 -5.78 -20.51 -18.18
C ASP A 132 -6.71 -19.84 -17.16
N ARG A 133 -6.74 -20.32 -15.92
CA ARG A 133 -7.49 -19.70 -14.82
C ARG A 133 -6.96 -18.32 -14.46
N VAL A 134 -5.64 -18.18 -14.37
CA VAL A 134 -4.99 -16.88 -14.10
C VAL A 134 -5.27 -15.91 -15.24
N ASP A 135 -5.13 -16.33 -16.50
CA ASP A 135 -5.40 -15.49 -17.65
C ASP A 135 -6.87 -15.06 -17.73
N ALA A 136 -7.80 -15.98 -17.52
CA ALA A 136 -9.24 -15.69 -17.49
C ALA A 136 -9.60 -14.71 -16.37
N TRP A 137 -9.00 -14.86 -15.19
CA TRP A 137 -9.19 -13.93 -14.07
C TRP A 137 -8.67 -12.52 -14.41
N LEU A 138 -7.44 -12.42 -14.95
CA LEU A 138 -6.85 -11.15 -15.36
C LEU A 138 -7.64 -10.49 -16.50
N ASP A 139 -8.21 -11.25 -17.43
CA ASP A 139 -9.03 -10.71 -18.51
C ASP A 139 -10.38 -10.16 -17.99
N GLY A 140 -10.83 -10.60 -16.82
CA GLY A 140 -11.96 -10.02 -16.10
C GLY A 140 -11.68 -8.64 -15.47
N PHE A 141 -10.43 -8.18 -15.45
CA PHE A 141 -10.09 -6.89 -14.86
C PHE A 141 -10.67 -5.74 -15.69
N ARG A 142 -11.05 -4.66 -15.00
CA ARG A 142 -11.46 -3.41 -15.64
C ARG A 142 -10.24 -2.64 -16.14
N TRP A 143 -9.56 -3.12 -17.17
CA TRP A 143 -8.33 -2.50 -17.72
C TRP A 143 -8.50 -1.03 -18.13
N GLN A 144 -9.71 -0.63 -18.54
CA GLN A 144 -10.08 0.77 -18.84
C GLN A 144 -10.11 1.69 -17.61
N GLN A 145 -10.17 1.12 -16.41
CA GLN A 145 -10.07 1.79 -15.12
C GLN A 145 -9.15 0.96 -14.24
N ILE A 146 -7.91 0.78 -14.69
CA ILE A 146 -7.00 -0.22 -14.13
C ILE A 146 -6.81 -0.06 -12.63
N TRP A 147 -6.83 1.16 -12.08
CA TRP A 147 -6.82 1.38 -10.63
C TRP A 147 -7.91 0.60 -9.88
N THR A 148 -9.16 0.67 -10.35
CA THR A 148 -10.27 -0.10 -9.75
C THR A 148 -10.12 -1.59 -10.04
N GLY A 149 -9.71 -1.94 -11.26
CA GLY A 149 -9.57 -3.34 -11.69
C GLY A 149 -8.50 -4.09 -10.92
N SER A 150 -7.35 -3.46 -10.67
CA SER A 150 -6.22 -4.09 -10.03
C SER A 150 -6.37 -4.31 -8.53
N HIS A 151 -7.37 -3.72 -7.86
CA HIS A 151 -7.74 -4.12 -6.49
C HIS A 151 -8.11 -5.62 -6.39
N ALA A 152 -8.52 -6.25 -7.50
CA ALA A 152 -8.72 -7.69 -7.53
C ALA A 152 -7.43 -8.45 -7.21
N ALA A 153 -6.26 -7.89 -7.54
CA ALA A 153 -4.95 -8.47 -7.21
C ALA A 153 -4.72 -8.64 -5.70
N GLY A 154 -5.58 -8.06 -4.84
CA GLY A 154 -5.62 -8.38 -3.42
C GLY A 154 -5.84 -9.87 -3.10
N ALA A 155 -6.42 -10.65 -4.02
CA ALA A 155 -6.46 -12.11 -3.90
C ALA A 155 -5.04 -12.72 -3.80
N ALA A 156 -4.12 -12.27 -4.67
CA ALA A 156 -2.72 -12.69 -4.65
C ALA A 156 -1.98 -12.15 -3.42
N ALA A 157 -2.27 -10.89 -3.02
CA ALA A 157 -1.69 -10.28 -1.82
C ALA A 157 -1.96 -11.08 -0.56
N ALA A 158 -3.21 -11.52 -0.40
CA ALA A 158 -3.61 -12.29 0.75
C ALA A 158 -2.85 -13.62 0.86
N LEU A 159 -2.57 -14.27 -0.27
CA LEU A 159 -1.80 -15.52 -0.31
C LEU A 159 -0.33 -15.32 0.02
N ILE A 160 0.28 -14.24 -0.47
CA ILE A 160 1.68 -13.92 -0.18
C ILE A 160 1.87 -13.65 1.31
N ASP A 161 0.92 -12.94 1.93
CA ASP A 161 0.99 -12.59 3.34
C ASP A 161 0.59 -13.77 4.24
N ALA A 162 -0.32 -14.62 3.78
CA ALA A 162 -0.89 -15.73 4.53
C ALA A 162 -1.11 -16.99 3.66
N PRO A 163 -0.04 -17.72 3.28
CA PRO A 163 -0.15 -18.89 2.39
C PRO A 163 -0.77 -20.13 3.06
N GLY A 164 -1.06 -20.07 4.36
CA GLY A 164 -1.48 -21.23 5.16
C GLY A 164 -2.82 -21.85 4.72
N GLY A 165 -2.86 -23.18 4.70
CA GLY A 165 -4.10 -23.95 4.56
C GLY A 165 -4.61 -24.16 3.14
N VAL A 166 -3.91 -23.66 2.12
CA VAL A 166 -4.30 -23.83 0.70
C VAL A 166 -3.21 -24.60 -0.05
N ALA A 167 -3.61 -25.64 -0.78
CA ALA A 167 -2.72 -26.31 -1.72
C ALA A 167 -2.69 -25.51 -3.04
N LEU A 168 -1.52 -24.97 -3.38
CA LEU A 168 -1.25 -24.30 -4.65
C LEU A 168 -0.28 -25.14 -5.47
N THR A 169 -0.27 -24.98 -6.79
CA THR A 169 0.80 -25.54 -7.62
C THR A 169 2.13 -24.90 -7.23
N GLY A 170 3.25 -25.61 -7.37
CA GLY A 170 4.57 -25.07 -7.00
C GLY A 170 4.99 -23.81 -7.79
N ASP A 171 4.35 -23.55 -8.93
CA ASP A 171 4.67 -22.53 -9.91
C ASP A 171 3.58 -21.44 -10.04
N TRP A 172 2.61 -21.39 -9.12
CA TRP A 172 1.48 -20.47 -9.19
C TRP A 172 1.92 -18.99 -9.29
N SER A 173 2.98 -18.62 -8.56
CA SER A 173 3.52 -17.26 -8.52
C SER A 173 4.18 -16.87 -9.83
N GLU A 174 4.96 -17.78 -10.43
CA GLU A 174 5.56 -17.54 -11.75
C GLU A 174 4.50 -17.45 -12.84
N THR A 175 3.50 -18.31 -12.80
CA THR A 175 2.36 -18.28 -13.71
C THR A 175 1.63 -16.93 -13.65
N LEU A 176 1.41 -16.39 -12.45
CA LEU A 176 0.82 -15.07 -12.24
C LEU A 176 1.72 -13.94 -12.78
N LEU A 177 3.00 -13.94 -12.42
CA LEU A 177 3.92 -12.88 -12.83
C LEU A 177 4.16 -12.86 -14.34
N ASP A 178 4.27 -14.03 -14.99
CA ASP A 178 4.37 -14.15 -16.45
C ASP A 178 3.10 -13.62 -17.14
N ALA A 179 1.92 -13.94 -16.59
CA ALA A 179 0.66 -13.46 -17.13
C ALA A 179 0.52 -11.94 -16.99
N LEU A 180 0.99 -11.36 -15.88
CA LEU A 180 1.04 -9.91 -15.69
C LEU A 180 2.08 -9.26 -16.60
N GLU A 181 3.29 -9.79 -16.71
CA GLU A 181 4.37 -9.25 -17.55
C GLU A 181 3.97 -9.20 -19.02
N ALA A 182 3.33 -10.26 -19.54
CA ALA A 182 2.79 -10.30 -20.90
C ALA A 182 1.77 -9.20 -21.21
N ARG A 183 1.22 -8.53 -20.18
CA ARG A 183 0.20 -7.48 -20.27
C ARG A 183 0.76 -6.07 -20.06
N VAL A 184 2.05 -5.92 -19.78
CA VAL A 184 2.70 -4.60 -19.60
C VAL A 184 2.91 -3.95 -20.96
N ASP A 185 2.62 -2.64 -21.05
CA ASP A 185 2.99 -1.87 -22.24
C ASP A 185 4.50 -1.54 -22.19
N PRO A 186 5.32 -2.11 -23.09
CA PRO A 186 6.78 -1.92 -23.09
C PRO A 186 7.21 -0.48 -23.31
N ARG A 187 6.32 0.38 -23.83
CA ARG A 187 6.62 1.81 -24.07
C ARG A 187 6.52 2.64 -22.82
N THR A 188 5.68 2.23 -21.86
CA THR A 188 5.39 3.00 -20.66
C THR A 188 5.86 2.31 -19.39
N GLY A 189 5.95 0.98 -19.38
CA GLY A 189 6.18 0.20 -18.16
C GLY A 189 4.95 0.12 -17.25
N PHE A 190 3.76 0.48 -17.76
CA PHE A 190 2.48 0.38 -17.06
C PHE A 190 1.52 -0.57 -17.78
N TRP A 191 0.49 -1.04 -17.08
CA TRP A 191 -0.54 -1.91 -17.64
C TRP A 191 -1.62 -1.11 -18.38
N LYS A 192 -1.31 -0.71 -19.61
CA LYS A 192 -2.17 0.11 -20.48
C LYS A 192 -2.88 -0.73 -21.54
N ARG A 193 -4.04 -1.29 -21.20
CA ARG A 193 -4.82 -2.18 -22.11
C ARG A 193 -6.19 -1.64 -22.51
N ALA A 194 -6.51 -0.39 -22.17
CA ALA A 194 -7.76 0.23 -22.57
C ALA A 194 -7.75 0.57 -24.07
N LEU A 195 -8.94 0.59 -24.70
CA LEU A 195 -9.05 1.00 -26.12
C LEU A 195 -8.48 2.40 -26.36
N HIS A 196 -8.63 3.32 -25.41
CA HIS A 196 -8.12 4.68 -25.51
C HIS A 196 -6.58 4.77 -25.36
N ASP A 197 -5.92 3.75 -24.82
CA ASP A 197 -4.45 3.71 -24.71
C ASP A 197 -3.75 3.60 -26.06
N ARG A 198 -4.49 3.15 -27.11
CA ARG A 198 -3.99 3.18 -28.50
C ARG A 198 -3.71 4.61 -28.98
N VAL A 199 -4.48 5.58 -28.46
CA VAL A 199 -4.36 7.00 -28.77
C VAL A 199 -3.50 7.70 -27.71
N TRP A 200 -3.78 7.46 -26.43
CA TRP A 200 -3.07 8.06 -25.31
C TRP A 200 -1.89 7.19 -24.85
N ARG A 201 -0.74 7.43 -25.46
CA ARG A 201 0.48 6.62 -25.25
C ARG A 201 1.32 7.00 -24.03
N ARG A 202 0.89 7.98 -23.23
CA ARG A 202 1.60 8.40 -22.01
C ARG A 202 0.95 7.77 -20.79
N PRO A 203 1.71 7.43 -19.74
CA PRO A 203 1.09 7.01 -18.49
C PRO A 203 0.27 8.16 -17.89
N THR A 204 -0.73 7.78 -17.12
CA THR A 204 -1.63 8.65 -16.35
C THR A 204 -1.53 8.28 -14.87
N THR A 205 -2.08 9.12 -14.00
CA THR A 205 -2.18 8.79 -12.57
C THR A 205 -3.06 7.55 -12.31
N ILE A 206 -4.01 7.22 -13.19
CA ILE A 206 -4.81 5.98 -13.08
C ILE A 206 -3.94 4.76 -13.40
N ASP A 207 -3.09 4.86 -14.42
CA ASP A 207 -2.13 3.80 -14.75
C ASP A 207 -1.16 3.57 -13.59
N LEU A 208 -0.71 4.66 -12.94
CA LEU A 208 0.17 4.59 -11.77
C LEU A 208 -0.46 3.84 -10.59
N GLY A 209 -1.66 4.26 -10.16
CA GLY A 209 -2.35 3.55 -9.08
C GLY A 209 -2.67 2.10 -9.45
N GLY A 210 -2.98 1.84 -10.73
CA GLY A 210 -3.17 0.49 -11.23
C GLY A 210 -1.92 -0.39 -11.15
N ALA A 211 -0.79 0.13 -11.63
CA ALA A 211 0.49 -0.57 -11.69
C ALA A 211 1.11 -0.81 -10.30
N ALA A 212 0.87 0.09 -9.34
CA ALA A 212 1.34 -0.09 -7.97
C ALA A 212 0.86 -1.40 -7.35
N HIS A 213 -0.40 -1.80 -7.60
CA HIS A 213 -0.95 -3.08 -7.14
C HIS A 213 -0.29 -4.32 -7.75
N PHE A 214 0.50 -4.15 -8.81
CA PHE A 214 1.27 -5.21 -9.43
C PHE A 214 2.74 -5.15 -9.05
N TRP A 215 3.35 -3.96 -9.00
CA TRP A 215 4.78 -3.83 -8.68
C TRP A 215 5.16 -4.44 -7.33
N TRP A 216 4.29 -4.37 -6.33
CA TRP A 216 4.60 -5.00 -5.04
C TRP A 216 4.54 -6.53 -5.14
N LEU A 217 3.74 -7.14 -6.05
CA LEU A 217 3.78 -8.59 -6.30
C LEU A 217 5.18 -9.00 -6.77
N PHE A 218 5.71 -8.28 -7.75
CA PHE A 218 7.06 -8.47 -8.27
C PHE A 218 8.11 -8.30 -7.16
N ASP A 219 8.03 -7.22 -6.37
CA ASP A 219 8.95 -6.96 -5.23
C ASP A 219 8.90 -8.09 -4.18
N ARG A 220 7.71 -8.49 -3.74
CA ARG A 220 7.51 -9.51 -2.70
C ARG A 220 7.89 -10.91 -3.15
N LEU A 221 7.75 -11.21 -4.44
CA LEU A 221 8.12 -12.49 -5.04
C LEU A 221 9.56 -12.49 -5.58
N GLY A 222 10.31 -11.38 -5.43
CA GLY A 222 11.72 -11.31 -5.79
C GLY A 222 11.99 -11.28 -7.30
N ARG A 223 11.01 -10.89 -8.11
CA ARG A 223 11.16 -10.75 -9.56
C ARG A 223 11.30 -9.27 -9.93
N PRO A 224 12.30 -8.89 -10.76
CA PRO A 224 12.41 -7.52 -11.25
C PRO A 224 11.13 -7.07 -11.97
N ILE A 225 10.71 -5.82 -11.78
CA ILE A 225 9.58 -5.31 -12.55
C ILE A 225 9.95 -5.20 -14.05
N PRO A 226 9.02 -5.52 -14.96
CA PRO A 226 9.25 -5.38 -16.39
C PRO A 226 9.37 -3.92 -16.80
N HIS A 227 10.25 -3.64 -17.77
CA HIS A 227 10.47 -2.30 -18.34
C HIS A 227 10.72 -1.19 -17.30
N ALA A 228 11.53 -1.50 -16.27
CA ALA A 228 11.80 -0.61 -15.14
C ALA A 228 12.21 0.83 -15.53
N GLU A 229 13.01 0.99 -16.58
CA GLU A 229 13.39 2.33 -17.07
C GLU A 229 12.17 3.16 -17.48
N ARG A 230 11.23 2.56 -18.21
CA ARG A 230 10.01 3.24 -18.67
C ARG A 230 9.08 3.54 -17.50
N ALA A 231 8.97 2.62 -16.54
CA ALA A 231 8.23 2.86 -15.31
C ALA A 231 8.79 4.08 -14.57
N VAL A 232 10.11 4.17 -14.35
CA VAL A 232 10.76 5.31 -13.68
C VAL A 232 10.51 6.62 -14.45
N GLU A 233 10.74 6.63 -15.76
CA GLU A 233 10.50 7.83 -16.59
C GLU A 233 9.03 8.28 -16.53
N GLY A 234 8.11 7.32 -16.56
CA GLY A 234 6.68 7.56 -16.46
C GLY A 234 6.27 8.12 -15.10
N ILE A 235 6.72 7.51 -14.01
CA ILE A 235 6.47 8.00 -12.64
C ILE A 235 7.01 9.43 -12.49
N LEU A 236 8.24 9.70 -12.91
CA LEU A 236 8.83 11.04 -12.86
C LEU A 236 8.04 12.06 -13.70
N GLY A 237 7.57 11.64 -14.88
CA GLY A 237 6.75 12.47 -15.77
C GLY A 237 5.36 12.83 -15.22
N LEU A 238 4.84 12.02 -14.29
CA LEU A 238 3.55 12.24 -13.63
C LEU A 238 3.62 13.21 -12.43
N GLN A 239 4.83 13.51 -11.92
CA GLN A 239 4.95 14.41 -10.77
C GLN A 239 4.51 15.82 -11.15
N ARG A 240 3.59 16.39 -10.38
CA ARG A 240 3.07 17.74 -10.60
C ARG A 240 4.07 18.79 -10.13
N ARG A 241 3.85 20.04 -10.56
CA ARG A 241 4.64 21.21 -10.10
C ARG A 241 4.58 21.41 -8.58
N THR A 242 3.54 20.92 -7.93
CA THR A 242 3.39 20.96 -6.46
C THR A 242 4.32 19.97 -5.74
N GLY A 243 4.96 19.05 -6.45
CA GLY A 243 5.76 17.95 -5.88
C GLY A 243 4.97 16.68 -5.56
N LEU A 244 3.64 16.70 -5.72
CA LEU A 244 2.76 15.54 -5.52
C LEU A 244 2.44 14.84 -6.86
N TRP A 245 2.10 13.56 -6.82
CA TRP A 245 1.58 12.77 -7.94
C TRP A 245 0.05 12.75 -7.97
N GLY A 246 -0.59 12.93 -6.81
CA GLY A 246 -2.05 12.95 -6.73
C GLY A 246 -2.68 14.07 -7.56
N ASN A 247 -3.80 13.76 -8.21
CA ASN A 247 -4.62 14.72 -8.95
C ASN A 247 -6.04 14.81 -8.35
N ARG A 248 -6.94 15.64 -8.91
CA ARG A 248 -8.30 15.84 -8.36
C ARG A 248 -9.12 14.54 -8.26
N VAL A 249 -8.92 13.58 -9.17
CA VAL A 249 -9.61 12.27 -9.18
C VAL A 249 -9.27 11.47 -7.93
N PHE A 250 -8.02 11.58 -7.48
CA PHE A 250 -7.50 10.93 -6.27
C PHE A 250 -7.49 11.86 -5.06
N GLY A 251 -8.32 12.92 -5.03
CA GLY A 251 -8.33 13.86 -3.91
C GLY A 251 -7.02 14.62 -3.69
N GLY A 252 -6.14 14.69 -4.69
CA GLY A 252 -4.74 15.16 -4.68
C GLY A 252 -4.53 16.65 -4.44
N ARG A 253 -5.15 17.17 -3.39
CA ARG A 253 -4.80 18.46 -2.78
C ARG A 253 -3.65 18.27 -1.78
N PHE A 254 -3.54 17.11 -1.15
CA PHE A 254 -2.54 16.77 -0.13
C PHE A 254 -1.98 15.35 -0.37
N PRO A 255 -0.88 14.96 0.30
CA PRO A 255 -0.25 13.63 0.11
C PRO A 255 -1.21 12.47 0.43
N GLN A 256 -1.31 11.47 -0.45
CA GLN A 256 -2.19 10.30 -0.31
C GLN A 256 -1.55 9.01 -0.87
N GLY A 257 -2.33 7.91 -0.91
CA GLY A 257 -1.88 6.61 -1.40
C GLY A 257 -1.23 6.63 -2.80
N ILE A 258 -1.68 7.51 -3.69
CA ILE A 258 -1.06 7.64 -5.02
C ILE A 258 0.36 8.22 -5.01
N ASP A 259 0.71 8.99 -3.97
CA ASP A 259 2.09 9.44 -3.78
C ASP A 259 2.95 8.30 -3.24
N PHE A 260 2.38 7.46 -2.37
CA PHE A 260 2.98 6.18 -1.96
C PHE A 260 3.23 5.27 -3.17
N ASP A 261 2.25 5.10 -4.06
CA ASP A 261 2.36 4.30 -5.29
C ASP A 261 3.54 4.73 -6.16
N ALA A 262 3.75 6.04 -6.31
CA ALA A 262 4.89 6.60 -7.04
C ALA A 262 6.23 6.31 -6.37
N LEU A 263 6.33 6.53 -5.06
CA LEU A 263 7.57 6.35 -4.30
C LEU A 263 7.98 4.88 -4.27
N HIS A 264 7.01 4.00 -4.01
CA HIS A 264 7.20 2.57 -4.09
C HIS A 264 7.65 2.14 -5.48
N GLY A 265 6.94 2.57 -6.53
CA GLY A 265 7.31 2.28 -7.92
C GLY A 265 8.74 2.71 -8.27
N LEU A 266 9.18 3.89 -7.82
CA LEU A 266 10.57 4.33 -7.99
C LEU A 266 11.54 3.41 -7.26
N ARG A 267 11.25 3.07 -6.00
CA ARG A 267 12.10 2.20 -5.17
C ARG A 267 12.30 0.83 -5.81
N VAL A 268 11.23 0.18 -6.27
CA VAL A 268 11.31 -1.19 -6.80
C VAL A 268 11.81 -1.27 -8.24
N ALA A 269 11.59 -0.22 -9.03
CA ALA A 269 12.17 -0.12 -10.36
C ALA A 269 13.67 0.13 -10.33
N TRP A 270 14.16 0.86 -9.33
CA TRP A 270 15.54 1.36 -9.31
C TRP A 270 16.62 0.26 -9.40
N PRO A 271 16.55 -0.85 -8.64
CA PRO A 271 17.56 -1.92 -8.71
C PRO A 271 17.61 -2.63 -10.06
N ALA A 272 16.52 -2.62 -10.83
CA ALA A 272 16.41 -3.27 -12.13
C ALA A 272 17.02 -2.43 -13.28
N LEU A 273 17.47 -1.21 -12.99
CA LEU A 273 18.11 -0.33 -13.98
C LEU A 273 19.59 -0.68 -14.18
N LEU A 274 20.04 -0.62 -15.43
CA LEU A 274 21.46 -0.63 -15.76
C LEU A 274 22.19 0.53 -15.05
N PRO A 275 23.46 0.35 -14.62
CA PRO A 275 24.23 1.38 -13.93
C PRO A 275 24.22 2.75 -14.63
N GLU A 276 24.44 2.77 -15.95
CA GLU A 276 24.52 4.01 -16.74
C GLU A 276 23.17 4.75 -16.77
N ARG A 277 22.06 4.00 -16.73
CA ARG A 277 20.71 4.55 -16.67
C ARG A 277 20.39 5.08 -15.27
N ARG A 278 20.88 4.42 -14.21
CA ARG A 278 20.79 4.94 -12.83
C ARG A 278 21.50 6.28 -12.72
N ASP A 279 22.74 6.37 -13.21
CA ASP A 279 23.51 7.62 -13.16
C ASP A 279 22.81 8.75 -13.91
N ALA A 280 22.28 8.45 -15.10
CA ALA A 280 21.54 9.43 -15.91
C ALA A 280 20.23 9.90 -15.25
N LEU A 281 19.52 9.02 -14.54
CA LEU A 281 18.23 9.32 -13.91
C LEU A 281 18.34 9.84 -12.47
N ALA A 282 19.46 9.60 -11.79
CA ALA A 282 19.65 9.95 -10.37
C ALA A 282 19.36 11.43 -10.05
N PRO A 283 19.81 12.42 -10.84
CA PRO A 283 19.48 13.83 -10.56
C PRO A 283 17.97 14.12 -10.63
N ARG A 284 17.25 13.45 -11.56
CA ARG A 284 15.81 13.62 -11.73
C ARG A 284 15.04 12.98 -10.58
N VAL A 285 15.43 11.76 -10.18
CA VAL A 285 14.84 11.07 -9.02
C VAL A 285 15.08 11.87 -7.74
N ARG A 286 16.31 12.34 -7.51
CA ARG A 286 16.65 13.21 -6.38
C ARG A 286 15.74 14.44 -6.33
N THR A 287 15.60 15.13 -7.46
CA THR A 287 14.72 16.32 -7.56
C THR A 287 13.27 15.97 -7.25
N ALA A 288 12.78 14.82 -7.71
CA ALA A 288 11.42 14.38 -7.45
C ALA A 288 11.19 14.06 -5.96
N LEU A 289 12.09 13.33 -5.32
CA LEU A 289 12.02 13.01 -3.89
C LEU A 289 12.10 14.28 -3.03
N ASP A 290 13.02 15.21 -3.35
CA ASP A 290 13.15 16.50 -2.65
C ASP A 290 11.88 17.36 -2.78
N ARG A 291 11.26 17.39 -3.97
CA ARG A 291 10.00 18.12 -4.20
C ARG A 291 8.85 17.51 -3.40
N TYR A 292 8.73 16.19 -3.40
CA TYR A 292 7.69 15.52 -2.63
C TYR A 292 7.89 15.75 -1.12
N ALA A 293 9.12 15.61 -0.62
CA ALA A 293 9.44 15.84 0.79
C ALA A 293 9.00 17.24 1.26
N ARG A 294 9.33 18.28 0.49
CA ARG A 294 8.91 19.66 0.78
C ARG A 294 7.39 19.82 0.73
N ALA A 295 6.75 19.22 -0.27
CA ALA A 295 5.30 19.27 -0.41
C ALA A 295 4.63 18.59 0.79
N ALA A 296 5.01 17.36 1.12
CA ALA A 296 4.46 16.61 2.23
C ALA A 296 4.66 17.34 3.56
N HIS A 297 5.86 17.90 3.81
CA HIS A 297 6.13 18.69 5.00
C HIS A 297 5.21 19.92 5.08
N ALA A 298 5.03 20.67 3.98
CA ALA A 298 4.14 21.84 3.96
C ALA A 298 2.67 21.50 4.30
N TRP A 299 2.21 20.30 3.97
CA TRP A 299 0.85 19.84 4.27
C TRP A 299 0.70 19.24 5.68
N LEU A 300 1.71 18.51 6.14
CA LEU A 300 1.61 17.61 7.30
C LEU A 300 2.28 18.17 8.56
N ALA A 301 3.31 19.00 8.43
CA ALA A 301 4.02 19.56 9.58
C ALA A 301 3.20 20.55 10.44
N PRO A 302 2.32 21.40 9.88
CA PRO A 302 1.53 22.33 10.70
C PRO A 302 0.68 21.63 11.76
N ASP A 303 0.49 22.28 12.91
CA ASP A 303 -0.41 21.78 13.95
C ASP A 303 -1.86 21.76 13.47
N GLY A 304 -2.59 20.70 13.83
CA GLY A 304 -3.95 20.44 13.39
C GLY A 304 -4.08 19.94 11.95
N SER A 305 -2.97 19.67 11.25
CA SER A 305 -2.99 19.21 9.86
C SER A 305 -3.74 17.87 9.71
N VAL A 306 -3.55 16.95 10.65
CA VAL A 306 -4.17 15.62 10.58
C VAL A 306 -5.69 15.74 10.67
N ASP A 307 -6.19 16.52 11.62
CA ASP A 307 -7.63 16.78 11.78
C ASP A 307 -8.24 17.53 10.60
N ARG A 308 -7.46 18.43 9.99
CA ARG A 308 -7.91 19.23 8.85
C ARG A 308 -8.10 18.39 7.59
N TRP A 309 -7.21 17.44 7.34
CA TRP A 309 -7.14 16.73 6.06
C TRP A 309 -7.75 15.33 6.09
N PHE A 310 -7.78 14.68 7.25
CA PHE A 310 -8.25 13.30 7.38
C PHE A 310 -9.56 13.23 8.16
N ARG A 311 -10.51 12.46 7.62
CA ARG A 311 -11.79 12.16 8.28
C ARG A 311 -11.84 10.74 8.84
N THR A 312 -11.04 9.85 8.28
CA THR A 312 -10.95 8.43 8.66
C THR A 312 -9.48 8.01 8.67
N PRO A 313 -9.11 6.98 9.45
CA PRO A 313 -7.76 6.42 9.45
C PRO A 313 -7.34 5.87 8.09
N HIS A 314 -8.27 5.29 7.34
CA HIS A 314 -7.99 4.65 6.06
C HIS A 314 -7.13 5.47 5.08
N LYS A 315 -7.48 6.74 4.87
CA LYS A 315 -6.68 7.63 4.00
C LYS A 315 -5.35 8.05 4.62
N LEU A 316 -5.30 8.12 5.95
CA LEU A 316 -4.11 8.49 6.70
C LEU A 316 -3.04 7.41 6.60
N VAL A 317 -3.42 6.13 6.56
CA VAL A 317 -2.46 5.03 6.40
C VAL A 317 -1.67 5.17 5.10
N GLY A 318 -2.32 5.40 3.96
CA GLY A 318 -1.62 5.62 2.69
C GLY A 318 -0.69 6.84 2.71
N THR A 319 -1.03 7.90 3.45
CA THR A 319 -0.13 9.05 3.65
C THR A 319 1.07 8.72 4.55
N LEU A 320 0.86 7.93 5.60
CA LEU A 320 1.93 7.47 6.49
C LEU A 320 2.92 6.59 5.73
N ASP A 321 2.42 5.62 4.96
CA ASP A 321 3.25 4.77 4.12
C ASP A 321 3.97 5.58 3.04
N ALA A 322 3.35 6.63 2.47
CA ALA A 322 4.04 7.51 1.53
C ALA A 322 5.25 8.21 2.18
N LEU A 323 5.18 8.60 3.46
CA LEU A 323 6.34 9.15 4.17
C LEU A 323 7.39 8.09 4.48
N ALA A 324 6.97 6.88 4.85
CA ALA A 324 7.88 5.77 5.11
C ALA A 324 8.62 5.34 3.84
N GLU A 325 7.91 5.22 2.72
CA GLU A 325 8.48 4.93 1.39
C GLU A 325 9.35 6.08 0.88
N LEU A 326 9.03 7.34 1.16
CA LEU A 326 9.93 8.45 0.86
C LEU A 326 11.29 8.27 1.54
N ASP A 327 11.31 7.96 2.84
CA ASP A 327 12.57 7.79 3.56
C ASP A 327 13.33 6.56 3.08
N LEU A 328 12.62 5.45 2.86
CA LEU A 328 13.21 4.21 2.34
C LEU A 328 13.79 4.42 0.94
N ALA A 329 13.03 4.99 0.01
CA ALA A 329 13.48 5.29 -1.35
C ALA A 329 14.67 6.25 -1.33
N ALA A 330 14.65 7.30 -0.50
CA ALA A 330 15.77 8.23 -0.40
C ALA A 330 17.05 7.56 0.11
N ARG A 331 16.97 6.71 1.14
CA ARG A 331 18.12 5.94 1.64
C ARG A 331 18.65 4.99 0.58
N THR A 332 17.77 4.23 -0.07
CA THR A 332 18.17 3.23 -1.07
C THR A 332 18.73 3.86 -2.33
N ILE A 333 18.14 4.95 -2.84
CA ILE A 333 18.49 5.54 -4.13
C ILE A 333 19.55 6.63 -3.99
N LEU A 334 19.47 7.46 -2.95
CA LEU A 334 20.32 8.64 -2.77
C LEU A 334 21.42 8.44 -1.73
N GLY A 335 21.32 7.40 -0.89
CA GLY A 335 22.25 7.15 0.22
C GLY A 335 22.01 8.02 1.45
N GLU A 336 20.93 8.80 1.50
CA GLU A 336 20.66 9.74 2.57
C GLU A 336 19.14 9.90 2.85
N PRO A 337 18.74 10.11 4.11
CA PRO A 337 17.34 10.20 4.49
C PRO A 337 16.69 11.53 4.07
N ARG A 338 15.36 11.55 4.10
CA ARG A 338 14.55 12.75 3.86
C ARG A 338 13.54 13.04 4.97
N VAL A 339 13.26 12.04 5.80
CA VAL A 339 12.30 12.14 6.90
C VAL A 339 13.03 11.95 8.22
N ARG A 340 12.80 12.87 9.16
CA ARG A 340 13.18 12.74 10.56
C ARG A 340 11.92 12.65 11.40
N THR A 341 11.86 11.65 12.27
CA THR A 341 10.78 11.41 13.22
C THR A 341 11.39 10.93 14.55
N PRO A 342 10.65 10.98 15.67
CA PRO A 342 11.14 10.50 16.97
C PRO A 342 11.62 9.03 16.94
N ARG A 343 10.96 8.22 16.12
CA ARG A 343 11.39 6.87 15.73
C ARG A 343 11.28 6.73 14.22
N PRO A 344 12.22 6.06 13.53
CA PRO A 344 12.13 5.84 12.09
C PRO A 344 10.80 5.23 11.69
N LEU A 345 10.18 5.74 10.63
CA LEU A 345 8.96 5.15 10.09
C LEU A 345 9.29 3.81 9.41
N ARG A 346 8.41 2.81 9.57
CA ARG A 346 8.52 1.51 8.90
C ARG A 346 7.60 1.48 7.70
N SER A 347 8.10 1.24 6.50
CA SER A 347 7.19 0.98 5.36
C SER A 347 6.45 -0.33 5.59
N ALA A 348 5.13 -0.33 5.44
CA ALA A 348 4.34 -1.56 5.53
C ALA A 348 4.77 -2.60 4.47
N LEU A 349 5.19 -2.15 3.28
CA LEU A 349 5.61 -3.01 2.17
C LEU A 349 6.85 -3.86 2.45
N THR A 350 7.65 -3.49 3.45
CA THR A 350 8.77 -4.34 3.90
C THR A 350 8.31 -5.61 4.60
N SER A 351 7.06 -5.66 5.04
CA SER A 351 6.52 -6.73 5.88
C SER A 351 5.30 -7.41 5.29
N VAL A 352 4.45 -6.66 4.59
CA VAL A 352 3.17 -7.12 4.06
C VAL A 352 2.92 -6.59 2.66
N SER A 353 1.95 -7.17 1.98
CA SER A 353 1.44 -6.70 0.70
C SER A 353 0.46 -5.55 0.92
N TRP A 354 0.44 -4.55 0.02
CA TRP A 354 -0.47 -3.40 0.11
C TRP A 354 -1.54 -3.45 -1.00
N GLN A 355 -2.78 -3.07 -0.68
CA GLN A 355 -3.90 -2.97 -1.61
C GLN A 355 -4.77 -1.78 -1.32
#